data_AF-G4FLR6-F1
#
_entry.id   AF-G4FLR6-F1
#
_cell.length_a   1.000
_cell.length_b   1.000
_cell.length_c   1.000
_cell.angle_alpha   90.00
_cell.angle_beta   90.00
_cell.angle_gamma   90.00
#
_symmetry.space_group_name_H-M   'P 1'
#
loop_
_entity.id
_entity.type
_entity.pdbx_description
1 polymer ?
#
loop_
_entity_poly.entity_id
_entity_poly.type
_entity_poly.pdbx_seq_one_letter_code
_entity_poly.pdbx_strand_id
1 'polypeptide(L)'
;MRFLLSAAFALLLVLSMPMRAMASDTVRGGQIFNTNCAACHAGGGNIVKSERTLRQADLEAFLPNYVTGHETGIVAQVTYGRNAMPAFLDVLSENEIADVAAYVEDQASHGWS
;
A
#
# COMPACT_ATOMS: atom_id res chain seq x y z
N MET A 1 24.61 -19.79 -39.00
CA MET A 1 24.18 -20.67 -37.88
C MET A 1 24.71 -20.24 -36.51
N ARG A 2 26.02 -20.00 -36.33
CA ARG A 2 26.63 -19.65 -35.01
C ARG A 2 26.15 -18.30 -34.42
N PHE A 3 25.94 -17.28 -35.26
CA PHE A 3 25.36 -16.00 -34.82
C PHE A 3 23.89 -16.11 -34.39
N LEU A 4 23.10 -16.95 -35.06
CA LEU A 4 21.68 -17.20 -34.72
C LEU A 4 21.55 -17.97 -33.40
N LEU A 5 22.44 -18.94 -33.15
CA LEU A 5 22.50 -19.69 -31.89
C LEU A 5 22.90 -18.79 -30.71
N SER A 6 23.79 -17.82 -30.93
CA SER A 6 24.24 -16.88 -29.88
C SER A 6 23.15 -15.85 -29.52
N ALA A 7 22.40 -15.36 -30.53
CA ALA A 7 21.28 -14.45 -30.32
C ALA A 7 20.11 -15.12 -29.58
N ALA A 8 19.81 -16.39 -29.90
CA ALA A 8 18.80 -17.17 -29.21
C ALA A 8 19.16 -17.40 -27.73
N PHE A 9 20.43 -17.69 -27.44
CA PHE A 9 20.89 -17.91 -26.07
C PHE A 9 20.85 -16.62 -25.22
N ALA A 10 21.18 -15.47 -25.81
CA ALA A 10 21.08 -14.17 -25.13
C ALA A 10 19.62 -13.80 -24.81
N LEU A 11 18.68 -14.04 -25.73
CA LEU A 11 17.26 -13.76 -25.50
C LEU A 11 16.66 -14.64 -24.38
N LEU A 12 17.04 -15.91 -24.34
CA LEU A 12 16.65 -16.84 -23.26
C LEU A 12 17.18 -16.40 -21.88
N LEU A 13 18.35 -15.76 -21.81
CA LEU A 13 18.90 -15.23 -20.56
C LEU A 13 18.11 -14.04 -20.01
N VAL A 14 17.60 -13.15 -20.88
CA VAL A 14 16.84 -11.96 -20.45
C VAL A 14 15.45 -12.34 -19.93
N LEU A 15 14.78 -13.34 -20.54
CA LEU A 15 13.51 -13.86 -20.03
C LEU A 15 13.64 -14.63 -18.70
N SER A 16 14.85 -15.01 -18.30
CA SER A 16 15.12 -15.73 -17.06
C SER A 16 15.47 -14.81 -15.88
N MET A 17 15.48 -13.49 -16.08
CA MET A 17 15.68 -12.56 -14.98
C MET A 17 14.45 -12.57 -14.07
N PRO A 18 14.58 -12.89 -12.77
CA PRO A 18 13.47 -12.81 -11.86
C PRO A 18 13.04 -11.35 -11.76
N MET A 19 11.79 -11.06 -12.13
CA MET A 19 11.16 -9.79 -11.82
C MET A 19 11.13 -9.69 -10.30
N ARG A 20 11.93 -8.80 -9.73
CA ARG A 20 11.91 -8.52 -8.30
C ARG A 20 10.60 -7.81 -8.01
N ALA A 21 9.62 -8.54 -7.50
CA ALA A 21 8.52 -7.94 -6.78
C ALA A 21 9.13 -7.19 -5.59
N MET A 22 9.02 -5.86 -5.59
CA MET A 22 9.37 -5.08 -4.41
C MET A 22 8.29 -5.39 -3.37
N ALA A 23 8.68 -6.07 -2.29
CA ALA A 23 7.82 -6.20 -1.13
C ALA A 23 7.61 -4.81 -0.52
N SER A 24 6.42 -4.55 0.00
CA SER A 24 6.13 -3.33 0.73
C SER A 24 6.98 -3.25 2.01
N ASP A 25 7.50 -2.05 2.29
CA ASP A 25 8.37 -1.75 3.43
C ASP A 25 7.56 -1.01 4.51
N THR A 26 7.16 -1.72 5.56
CA THR A 26 6.38 -1.14 6.66
C THR A 26 7.14 -0.11 7.48
N VAL A 27 8.48 -0.14 7.48
CA VAL A 27 9.30 0.87 8.17
C VAL A 27 9.22 2.19 7.43
N ARG A 28 9.39 2.17 6.10
CA ARG A 28 9.18 3.36 5.26
C ARG A 28 7.72 3.79 5.30
N GLY A 29 6.79 2.84 5.27
CA GLY A 29 5.34 3.08 5.42
C GLY A 29 4.99 3.85 6.68
N GLY A 30 5.60 3.52 7.83
CA GLY A 30 5.40 4.24 9.09
C GLY A 30 5.90 5.69 9.03
N GLN A 31 7.00 5.97 8.33
CA GLN A 31 7.49 7.34 8.14
C GLN A 31 6.55 8.17 7.26
N ILE A 32 6.05 7.56 6.18
CA ILE A 32 5.05 8.17 5.30
C ILE A 32 3.77 8.44 6.08
N PHE A 33 3.30 7.47 6.88
CA PHE A 33 2.13 7.60 7.72
C PHE A 33 2.26 8.78 8.69
N ASN A 34 3.39 8.87 9.39
CA ASN A 34 3.62 9.96 10.35
C ASN A 34 3.62 11.34 9.68
N THR A 35 4.13 11.42 8.45
CA THR A 35 4.24 12.69 7.70
C THR A 35 2.91 13.11 7.07
N ASN A 36 2.11 12.16 6.57
CA ASN A 36 0.97 12.44 5.69
C ASN A 36 -0.40 12.08 6.29
N CYS A 37 -0.45 11.14 7.23
CA CYS A 37 -1.69 10.50 7.67
C CYS A 37 -2.00 10.79 9.15
N ALA A 38 -0.97 10.85 9.99
CA ALA A 38 -1.10 10.93 11.44
C ALA A 38 -1.85 12.19 11.91
N ALA A 39 -1.83 13.27 11.13
CA ALA A 39 -2.60 14.48 11.44
C ALA A 39 -4.09 14.20 11.67
N CYS A 40 -4.65 13.22 10.94
CA CYS A 40 -6.04 12.81 11.11
C CYS A 40 -6.19 11.43 11.78
N HIS A 41 -5.18 10.56 11.60
CA HIS A 41 -5.26 9.14 11.94
C HIS A 41 -4.27 8.69 13.03
N ALA A 42 -3.73 9.62 13.83
CA ALA A 42 -2.85 9.27 14.95
C ALA A 42 -3.45 8.15 15.83
N GLY A 43 -2.62 7.17 16.20
CA GLY A 43 -3.04 6.00 16.98
C GLY A 43 -4.13 5.14 16.31
N GLY A 44 -4.23 5.20 14.99
CA GLY A 44 -5.25 4.51 14.22
C GLY A 44 -6.65 5.11 14.33
N GLY A 45 -6.79 6.31 14.90
CA GLY A 45 -8.08 7.00 15.05
C GLY A 45 -8.57 7.67 13.76
N ASN A 46 -9.59 8.52 13.89
CA ASN A 46 -10.00 9.45 12.83
C ASN A 46 -10.66 10.68 13.46
N ILE A 47 -9.98 11.84 13.39
CA ILE A 47 -10.49 13.08 13.99
C ILE A 47 -11.65 13.71 13.22
N VAL A 48 -11.83 13.35 11.94
CA VAL A 48 -12.86 13.92 11.07
C VAL A 48 -14.17 13.15 11.21
N LYS A 49 -14.07 11.83 11.33
CA LYS A 49 -15.23 10.94 11.45
C LYS A 49 -14.89 9.78 12.39
N SER A 50 -15.28 9.93 13.66
CA SER A 50 -14.84 9.09 14.78
C SER A 50 -15.14 7.60 14.62
N GLU A 51 -16.19 7.24 13.87
CA GLU A 51 -16.57 5.85 13.60
C GLU A 51 -15.84 5.25 12.37
N ARG A 52 -14.94 5.98 11.71
CA ARG A 52 -14.20 5.52 10.52
C ARG A 52 -12.71 5.48 10.84
N THR A 53 -12.36 4.71 11.85
CA THR A 53 -10.96 4.57 12.29
C THR A 53 -10.18 3.61 11.37
N LEU A 54 -8.89 3.45 11.63
CA LEU A 54 -8.04 2.45 10.96
C LEU A 54 -7.95 1.14 11.75
N ARG A 55 -8.86 0.92 12.71
CA ARG A 55 -8.96 -0.34 13.46
C ARG A 55 -9.55 -1.43 12.57
N GLN A 56 -9.11 -2.67 12.75
CA GLN A 56 -9.52 -3.83 11.94
C GLN A 56 -11.04 -3.90 11.70
N ALA A 57 -11.84 -3.84 12.77
CA ALA A 57 -13.29 -3.93 12.68
C ALA A 57 -13.93 -2.78 11.87
N ASP A 58 -13.36 -1.57 11.95
CA ASP A 58 -13.87 -0.42 11.19
C ASP A 58 -13.45 -0.50 9.72
N LEU A 59 -12.23 -0.97 9.42
CA LEU A 59 -11.82 -1.24 8.04
C LEU A 59 -12.74 -2.27 7.39
N GLU A 60 -13.02 -3.38 8.08
CA GLU A 60 -13.96 -4.41 7.61
C GLU A 60 -15.38 -3.87 7.40
N ALA A 61 -15.87 -3.03 8.30
CA ALA A 61 -17.23 -2.50 8.23
C ALA A 61 -17.39 -1.41 7.15
N PHE A 62 -16.32 -0.65 6.85
CA PHE A 62 -16.47 0.66 6.22
C PHE A 62 -15.57 0.92 5.02
N LEU A 63 -14.43 0.24 4.89
CA LEU A 63 -13.51 0.41 3.78
C LEU A 63 -13.95 -0.49 2.61
N PRO A 64 -14.32 0.08 1.45
CA PRO A 64 -14.73 -0.72 0.31
C PRO A 64 -13.66 -1.74 -0.10
N ASN A 65 -14.09 -2.96 -0.39
CA ASN A 65 -13.26 -4.09 -0.82
C ASN A 65 -12.23 -4.60 0.20
N TYR A 66 -12.22 -4.07 1.43
CA TYR A 66 -11.26 -4.50 2.45
C TYR A 66 -11.42 -5.97 2.84
N VAL A 67 -12.66 -6.45 3.04
CA VAL A 67 -12.93 -7.86 3.39
C VAL A 67 -12.40 -8.85 2.34
N THR A 68 -12.31 -8.43 1.08
CA THR A 68 -11.84 -9.28 -0.02
C THR A 68 -10.39 -9.03 -0.41
N GLY A 69 -9.88 -7.83 -0.14
CA GLY A 69 -8.63 -7.34 -0.71
C GLY A 69 -7.61 -6.84 0.31
N HIS A 70 -8.01 -6.70 1.59
CA HIS A 70 -7.19 -6.22 2.70
C HIS A 70 -6.38 -4.97 2.31
N GLU A 71 -5.06 -5.07 2.28
CA GLU A 71 -4.12 -4.02 1.88
C GLU A 71 -4.50 -3.34 0.56
N THR A 72 -5.00 -4.07 -0.44
CA THR A 72 -5.39 -3.47 -1.74
C THR A 72 -6.58 -2.51 -1.61
N GLY A 73 -7.46 -2.73 -0.64
CA GLY A 73 -8.52 -1.78 -0.30
C GLY A 73 -7.96 -0.49 0.30
N ILE A 74 -6.92 -0.61 1.13
CA ILE A 74 -6.22 0.55 1.71
C ILE A 74 -5.47 1.31 0.61
N VAL A 75 -4.75 0.61 -0.28
CA VAL A 75 -4.07 1.21 -1.44
C VAL A 75 -5.06 2.05 -2.25
N ALA A 76 -6.20 1.48 -2.64
CA ALA A 76 -7.20 2.21 -3.42
C ALA A 76 -7.71 3.47 -2.70
N GLN A 77 -7.94 3.37 -1.39
CA GLN A 77 -8.42 4.48 -0.57
C GLN A 77 -7.39 5.59 -0.40
N VAL A 78 -6.10 5.25 -0.27
CA VAL A 78 -4.99 6.23 -0.23
C VAL A 78 -4.79 6.87 -1.59
N THR A 79 -4.79 6.08 -2.67
CA THR A 79 -4.62 6.58 -4.05
C THR A 79 -5.69 7.61 -4.39
N TYR A 80 -6.97 7.28 -4.21
CA TYR A 80 -8.08 8.07 -4.74
C TYR A 80 -8.78 8.95 -3.71
N GLY A 81 -8.51 8.77 -2.42
CA GLY A 81 -9.22 9.46 -1.35
C GLY A 81 -10.72 9.13 -1.31
N ARG A 82 -11.43 9.70 -0.35
CA ARG A 82 -12.91 9.67 -0.32
C ARG A 82 -13.45 10.73 0.63
N ASN A 83 -14.41 11.52 0.15
CA ASN A 83 -15.03 12.60 0.92
C ASN A 83 -13.97 13.57 1.49
N ALA A 84 -13.83 13.64 2.81
CA ALA A 84 -12.88 14.52 3.48
C ALA A 84 -11.43 13.99 3.48
N MET A 85 -11.22 12.70 3.17
CA MET A 85 -9.87 12.16 3.00
C MET A 85 -9.35 12.53 1.61
N PRO A 86 -8.24 13.29 1.49
CA PRO A 86 -7.68 13.67 0.19
C PRO A 86 -7.11 12.47 -0.56
N ALA A 87 -6.98 12.61 -1.88
CA ALA A 87 -6.26 11.66 -2.73
C ALA A 87 -4.75 11.92 -2.63
N PHE A 88 -3.95 10.85 -2.69
CA PHE A 88 -2.48 10.94 -2.63
C PHE A 88 -1.77 10.53 -3.93
N LEU A 89 -2.50 10.18 -5.00
CA LEU A 89 -1.90 9.75 -6.27
C LEU A 89 -0.94 10.78 -6.91
N ASP A 90 -1.14 12.08 -6.65
CA ASP A 90 -0.29 13.17 -7.15
C ASP A 90 0.79 13.60 -6.13
N VAL A 91 0.83 12.96 -4.95
CA VAL A 91 1.72 13.32 -3.82
C VAL A 91 2.71 12.20 -3.51
N LEU A 92 2.26 10.94 -3.56
CA LEU A 92 3.03 9.75 -3.26
C LEU A 92 3.16 8.89 -4.50
N SER A 93 4.33 8.28 -4.69
CA SER A 93 4.52 7.25 -5.70
C SER A 93 3.73 5.98 -5.36
N GLU A 94 3.48 5.13 -6.36
CA GLU A 94 2.79 3.84 -6.16
C GLU A 94 3.45 2.98 -5.08
N ASN A 95 4.78 2.98 -5.00
CA ASN A 95 5.53 2.25 -3.98
C ASN A 95 5.33 2.84 -2.58
N GLU A 96 5.30 4.17 -2.45
CA GLU A 96 5.04 4.83 -1.17
C GLU A 96 3.61 4.60 -0.69
N ILE A 97 2.65 4.54 -1.63
CA ILE A 97 1.26 4.17 -1.34
C ILE A 97 1.18 2.71 -0.87
N ALA A 98 1.87 1.78 -1.55
CA ALA A 98 1.92 0.39 -1.14
C ALA A 98 2.53 0.23 0.26
N ASP A 99 3.62 0.94 0.56
CA ASP A 99 4.26 0.88 1.87
C ASP A 99 3.39 1.41 3.00
N VAL A 100 2.74 2.56 2.81
CA VAL A 100 1.85 3.11 3.84
C VAL A 100 0.60 2.24 4.01
N ALA A 101 0.10 1.62 2.94
CA ALA A 101 -1.00 0.67 3.03
C ALA A 101 -0.61 -0.58 3.82
N ALA A 102 0.56 -1.16 3.54
CA ALA A 102 1.10 -2.30 4.27
C ALA A 102 1.34 -1.97 5.75
N TYR A 103 1.86 -0.77 6.04
CA TYR A 103 2.00 -0.30 7.42
C TYR A 103 0.64 -0.21 8.13
N VAL A 104 -0.38 0.37 7.49
CA VAL A 104 -1.72 0.46 8.08
C VAL A 104 -2.34 -0.91 8.31
N GLU A 105 -2.19 -1.86 7.37
CA GLU A 105 -2.65 -3.24 7.52
C GLU A 105 -1.96 -3.93 8.70
N ASP A 106 -0.63 -3.82 8.78
CA ASP A 106 0.16 -4.37 9.88
C ASP A 106 -0.31 -3.81 11.23
N GLN A 107 -0.44 -2.49 11.35
CA GLN A 107 -0.92 -1.85 12.58
C GLN A 107 -2.36 -2.25 12.92
N ALA A 108 -3.25 -2.33 11.94
CA ALA A 108 -4.63 -2.77 12.16
C ALA A 108 -4.69 -4.20 12.71
N SER A 109 -3.90 -5.12 12.15
CA SER A 109 -3.82 -6.52 12.58
C SER A 109 -3.26 -6.69 13.99
N HIS A 110 -2.41 -5.77 14.44
CA HIS A 110 -1.88 -5.71 15.81
C HIS A 110 -2.70 -4.81 16.74
N GLY A 111 -3.80 -4.24 16.27
CA GLY A 111 -4.64 -3.38 17.09
C GLY A 111 -3.98 -2.06 17.50
N TRP A 112 -3.08 -1.53 16.68
CA TRP A 112 -2.37 -0.25 16.89
C TRP A 112 -1.73 -0.14 18.29
N SER A 113 -1.00 -1.18 18.69
CA SER A 113 -0.27 -1.27 19.97
C SER A 113 1.22 -1.42 19.79
#